data_AF-A0A920KRC6-F1
#
_entry.id   AF-A0A920KRC6-F1
#
_cell.length_a   1.000
_cell.length_b   1.000
_cell.length_c   1.000
_cell.angle_alpha   90.00
_cell.angle_beta   90.00
_cell.angle_gamma   90.00
#
_symmetry.space_group_name_H-M   'P 1'
#
loop_
_entity.id
_entity.type
_entity.pdbx_description
1 polymer ?
#
loop_
_entity_poly.entity_id
_entity_poly.type
_entity_poly.pdbx_seq_one_letter_code
_entity_poly.pdbx_strand_id
1 'polypeptide(L)'
;MAATSGWLDISGTVLGILWLSAGMWLAILWRGFLSTDPTVQESSAKINWALNLVMALVVSGGGIYLFTQGKTPDWLALKILAVGAIFCAGVLLDLLFKPAVDLFLALAETPDDASLNAAYSQALSPVYIAVLAIYAFALIAAGLGVVK
;
A
#
# COMPACT_ATOMS: atom_id res chain seq x y z
N MET A 1 17.18 -4.42 15.69
CA MET A 1 17.56 -3.08 16.19
C MET A 1 16.52 -2.49 17.12
N ALA A 2 15.26 -2.27 16.72
CA ALA A 2 14.24 -1.75 17.66
C ALA A 2 13.89 -2.73 18.81
N ALA A 3 13.75 -4.03 18.52
CA ALA A 3 13.57 -5.06 19.57
C ALA A 3 14.82 -5.21 20.46
N THR A 4 16.02 -5.09 19.88
CA THR A 4 17.29 -5.16 20.61
C THR A 4 17.65 -3.86 21.35
N SER A 5 16.94 -2.76 21.10
CA SER A 5 17.11 -1.47 21.78
C SER A 5 15.93 -1.15 22.72
N GLY A 6 15.05 -2.12 22.97
CA GLY A 6 13.92 -1.99 23.89
C GLY A 6 12.74 -1.14 23.38
N TRP A 7 12.81 -0.63 22.15
CA TRP A 7 11.75 0.20 21.55
C TRP A 7 10.59 -0.62 20.95
N LEU A 8 10.77 -1.93 20.81
CA LEU A 8 9.75 -2.86 20.30
C LEU A 8 9.67 -4.09 21.23
N ASP A 9 9.25 -3.85 22.47
CA ASP A 9 8.85 -4.93 23.38
C ASP A 9 7.38 -5.29 23.12
N ILE A 10 7.14 -5.99 22.02
CA ILE A 10 5.81 -6.46 21.63
C ILE A 10 5.64 -7.87 22.18
N SER A 11 4.59 -8.09 22.99
CA SER A 11 4.26 -9.43 23.47
C SER A 11 4.01 -10.40 22.31
N GLY A 12 4.37 -11.68 22.49
CA GLY A 12 4.15 -12.71 21.48
C GLY A 12 2.68 -12.81 21.03
N THR A 13 1.73 -12.52 21.93
CA THR A 13 0.29 -12.45 21.63
C THR A 13 -0.04 -11.32 20.66
N VAL A 14 0.48 -10.11 20.89
CA VAL A 14 0.25 -8.98 19.98
C VAL A 14 0.89 -9.24 18.62
N LEU A 15 2.09 -9.82 18.59
CA LEU A 15 2.72 -10.25 17.35
C LEU A 15 1.85 -11.27 16.61
N GLY A 16 1.32 -12.28 17.30
CA GLY A 16 0.42 -13.28 16.72
C GLY A 16 -0.84 -12.65 16.10
N ILE A 17 -1.46 -11.69 16.78
CA ILE A 17 -2.63 -10.95 16.25
C ILE A 17 -2.26 -10.16 14.99
N LEU A 18 -1.09 -9.52 14.96
CA LEU A 18 -0.62 -8.79 13.77
C LEU A 18 -0.45 -9.73 12.57
N TRP A 19 0.17 -10.89 12.78
CA TRP A 19 0.34 -11.90 11.73
C TRP A 19 -1.00 -12.45 11.22
N LEU A 20 -1.92 -12.77 12.12
CA LEU A 20 -3.27 -13.22 11.74
C LEU A 20 -4.03 -12.15 10.96
N SER A 21 -3.92 -10.89 11.38
CA SER A 21 -4.56 -9.76 10.70
C SER A 21 -3.99 -9.55 9.30
N ALA A 22 -2.66 -9.63 9.15
CA ALA A 22 -1.99 -9.56 7.85
C ALA A 22 -2.36 -10.74 6.94
N GLY A 23 -2.43 -11.96 7.49
CA GLY A 23 -2.87 -13.14 6.75
C GLY A 23 -4.33 -13.04 6.30
N MET A 24 -5.21 -12.51 7.15
CA MET A 24 -6.61 -12.25 6.82
C MET A 24 -6.73 -11.22 5.68
N TRP A 25 -5.97 -10.13 5.75
CA TRP A 25 -5.92 -9.13 4.68
C TRP A 25 -5.46 -9.76 3.35
N LEU A 26 -4.39 -10.55 3.37
CA LEU A 26 -3.91 -11.24 2.16
C LEU A 26 -4.96 -12.19 1.58
N ALA A 27 -5.69 -12.92 2.43
CA ALA A 27 -6.77 -13.79 2.01
C ALA A 27 -7.92 -13.03 1.32
N ILE A 28 -8.28 -11.83 1.81
CA ILE A 28 -9.30 -10.97 1.18
C ILE A 28 -8.83 -10.52 -0.22
N LEU A 29 -7.56 -10.15 -0.34
CA LEU A 29 -6.96 -9.70 -1.59
C LEU A 29 -6.91 -10.84 -2.62
N TRP A 30 -6.46 -12.02 -2.21
CA TRP A 30 -6.49 -13.22 -3.05
C TRP A 30 -7.89 -13.64 -3.44
N ARG A 31 -8.87 -13.57 -2.53
CA ARG A 31 -10.28 -13.82 -2.86
C ARG A 31 -10.76 -12.91 -3.98
N GLY A 32 -10.38 -11.63 -3.98
CA GLY A 32 -10.70 -10.72 -5.06
C GLY A 32 -10.02 -11.14 -6.35
N PHE A 33 -8.70 -11.31 -6.33
CA PHE A 33 -7.90 -11.58 -7.52
C PHE A 33 -8.20 -12.92 -8.20
N LEU A 34 -8.47 -13.97 -7.43
CA LEU A 34 -8.73 -15.33 -7.94
C LEU A 34 -10.21 -15.57 -8.28
N SER A 35 -11.11 -14.68 -7.89
CA SER A 35 -12.53 -14.82 -8.19
C SER A 35 -12.80 -14.49 -9.66
N THR A 36 -13.62 -15.29 -10.33
CA THR A 36 -14.19 -14.97 -11.65
C THR A 36 -15.48 -14.16 -11.56
N ASP A 37 -16.06 -14.04 -10.37
CA ASP A 37 -17.26 -13.24 -10.12
C ASP A 37 -16.89 -11.74 -9.98
N PRO A 38 -17.39 -10.86 -10.87
CA PRO A 38 -17.13 -9.42 -10.83
C PRO A 38 -17.57 -8.76 -9.52
N THR A 39 -18.63 -9.25 -8.88
CA THR A 39 -19.15 -8.66 -7.63
C THR A 39 -18.20 -8.91 -6.46
N VAL A 40 -17.56 -10.08 -6.42
CA VAL A 40 -16.55 -10.44 -5.43
C VAL A 40 -15.26 -9.66 -5.66
N GLN A 41 -14.84 -9.50 -6.92
CA GLN A 41 -13.68 -8.67 -7.28
C GLN A 41 -13.86 -7.22 -6.81
N GLU A 42 -15.01 -6.61 -7.13
CA GLU A 42 -15.31 -5.23 -6.75
C GLU A 42 -15.42 -5.06 -5.22
N SER A 43 -16.07 -6.00 -4.55
CA SER A 43 -16.19 -5.99 -3.08
C SER A 43 -14.82 -6.10 -2.41
N SER A 44 -13.98 -7.04 -2.84
CA SER A 44 -12.62 -7.19 -2.31
C SER A 44 -11.75 -5.96 -2.59
N ALA A 45 -11.87 -5.33 -3.77
CA ALA A 45 -11.16 -4.09 -4.10
C ALA A 45 -11.60 -2.93 -3.20
N LYS A 46 -12.91 -2.78 -2.95
CA LYS A 46 -13.46 -1.78 -2.02
C LYS A 46 -12.96 -1.98 -0.59
N ILE A 47 -12.91 -3.23 -0.13
CA ILE A 47 -12.39 -3.58 1.21
C ILE A 47 -10.89 -3.25 1.28
N ASN A 48 -10.10 -3.65 0.29
CA ASN A 48 -8.67 -3.35 0.24
C ASN A 48 -8.41 -1.84 0.27
N TRP A 49 -9.14 -1.09 -0.57
CA TRP A 49 -9.04 0.36 -0.62
C TRP A 49 -9.37 1.00 0.73
N ALA A 50 -10.46 0.58 1.37
CA ALA A 50 -10.85 1.09 2.69
C ALA A 50 -9.81 0.76 3.78
N LEU A 51 -9.26 -0.45 3.76
CA LEU A 51 -8.19 -0.86 4.69
C LEU A 51 -6.92 -0.02 4.47
N ASN A 52 -6.50 0.17 3.22
CA ASN A 52 -5.35 1.03 2.90
C ASN A 52 -5.59 2.47 3.35
N LEU A 53 -6.80 3.00 3.21
CA LEU A 53 -7.14 4.35 3.67
C LEU A 53 -7.09 4.47 5.19
N VAL A 54 -7.70 3.54 5.91
CA VAL A 54 -7.65 3.53 7.38
C VAL A 54 -6.21 3.41 7.87
N MET A 55 -5.42 2.52 7.28
CA MET A 55 -4.01 2.35 7.62
C MET A 55 -3.18 3.59 7.28
N ALA A 56 -3.45 4.24 6.15
CA ALA A 56 -2.80 5.50 5.78
C ALA A 56 -3.01 6.57 6.86
N LEU A 57 -4.25 6.73 7.34
CA LEU A 57 -4.59 7.71 8.36
C LEU A 57 -3.98 7.36 9.73
N VAL A 58 -4.13 6.11 10.17
CA VAL A 58 -3.65 5.66 11.48
C VAL A 58 -2.12 5.69 11.56
N VAL A 59 -1.44 5.15 10.55
CA VAL A 59 0.03 5.06 10.54
C VAL A 59 0.65 6.43 10.33
N SER A 60 0.12 7.27 9.44
CA SER A 60 0.64 8.63 9.24
C SER A 60 0.36 9.50 10.47
N GLY A 61 -0.84 9.44 11.03
CA GLY A 61 -1.20 10.16 12.25
C GLY A 61 -0.33 9.74 13.44
N GLY A 62 -0.12 8.44 13.62
CA GLY A 62 0.80 7.89 14.62
C GLY A 62 2.25 8.34 14.40
N GLY A 63 2.72 8.34 13.14
CA GLY A 63 4.05 8.84 12.78
C GLY A 63 4.24 10.32 13.09
N ILE A 64 3.26 11.17 12.76
CA ILE A 64 3.28 12.62 13.06
C ILE A 64 3.27 12.83 14.57
N TYR A 65 2.42 12.11 15.30
CA TYR A 65 2.36 12.18 16.75
C TYR A 65 3.71 11.81 17.40
N LEU A 66 4.33 10.70 16.98
CA LEU A 66 5.62 10.27 17.50
C LEU A 66 6.74 11.26 17.15
N PHE A 67 6.70 11.85 15.95
CA PHE A 67 7.66 12.86 15.52
C PHE A 67 7.53 14.16 16.33
N THR A 68 6.31 14.58 16.65
CA THR A 68 6.06 15.84 17.38
C THR A 68 6.22 15.71 18.90
N GLN A 69 6.08 14.51 19.47
CA GLN A 69 6.26 14.28 20.91
C GLN A 69 7.72 14.40 21.36
N GLY A 70 8.70 14.23 20.45
CA GLY A 70 10.14 14.37 20.73
C GLY A 70 10.74 13.31 21.66
N LYS A 71 9.96 12.28 22.05
CA LYS A 71 10.41 11.18 22.93
C LYS A 71 10.92 9.97 22.14
N THR A 72 10.55 9.88 20.86
CA THR A 72 10.92 8.79 19.97
C THR A 72 12.05 9.26 19.06
N PRO A 73 13.08 8.44 18.78
CA PRO A 73 14.11 8.82 17.84
C PRO A 73 13.55 9.16 16.45
N ASP A 74 14.02 10.27 15.86
CA ASP A 74 13.51 10.78 14.58
C ASP A 74 13.56 9.73 13.47
N TRP A 75 14.62 8.91 13.41
CA TRP A 75 14.74 7.84 12.41
C TRP A 75 13.61 6.82 12.50
N LEU A 76 13.07 6.55 13.69
CA LEU A 76 11.97 5.61 13.91
C LEU A 76 10.63 6.24 13.55
N ALA A 77 10.42 7.52 13.91
CA ALA A 77 9.23 8.26 13.50
C ALA A 77 9.16 8.45 11.97
N LEU A 78 10.28 8.80 11.33
CA LEU A 78 10.39 8.93 9.87
C LEU A 78 10.17 7.59 9.16
N LYS A 79 10.63 6.47 9.74
CA LYS A 79 10.34 5.12 9.23
C LYS A 79 8.84 4.83 9.24
N ILE A 80 8.14 5.16 10.33
CA ILE A 80 6.68 5.00 10.42
C ILE A 80 5.97 5.90 9.41
N LEU A 81 6.41 7.15 9.24
CA LEU A 81 5.87 8.06 8.24
C LEU A 81 6.08 7.56 6.80
N ALA A 82 7.24 6.97 6.49
CA ALA A 82 7.48 6.35 5.19
C ALA A 82 6.51 5.18 4.94
N VAL A 83 6.21 4.37 5.96
CA VAL A 83 5.17 3.31 5.86
C VAL A 83 3.78 3.93 5.67
N GLY A 84 3.45 5.02 6.37
CA GLY A 84 2.21 5.76 6.14
C GLY A 84 2.09 6.28 4.70
N ALA A 85 3.18 6.80 4.13
CA ALA A 85 3.24 7.24 2.74
C ALA A 85 3.04 6.08 1.74
N ILE A 86 3.52 4.87 2.05
CA ILE A 86 3.25 3.67 1.24
C ILE A 86 1.74 3.38 1.20
N PHE A 87 1.05 3.44 2.34
CA PHE A 87 -0.41 3.26 2.37
C PHE A 87 -1.13 4.35 1.57
N CYS A 88 -0.72 5.62 1.68
CA CYS A 88 -1.26 6.71 0.86
C CYS A 88 -1.06 6.44 -0.64
N ALA A 89 0.14 5.98 -1.04
CA ALA A 89 0.42 5.61 -2.42
C ALA A 89 -0.42 4.41 -2.88
N GLY A 90 -0.69 3.45 -2.00
CA GLY A 90 -1.60 2.32 -2.26
C GLY A 90 -3.04 2.77 -2.53
N VAL A 91 -3.58 3.68 -1.71
CA VAL A 91 -4.93 4.27 -1.94
C VAL A 91 -4.99 5.00 -3.29
N LEU A 92 -3.94 5.76 -3.62
CA LEU A 92 -3.86 6.48 -4.89
C LEU A 92 -3.75 5.50 -6.07
N LEU A 93 -2.93 4.46 -5.93
CA LEU A 93 -2.73 3.42 -6.94
C LEU A 93 -4.05 2.73 -7.26
N ASP A 94 -4.84 2.33 -6.27
CA ASP A 94 -6.17 1.73 -6.47
C ASP A 94 -7.13 2.65 -7.27
N LEU A 95 -7.00 3.97 -7.14
CA LEU A 95 -7.79 4.94 -7.94
C LEU A 95 -7.25 5.07 -9.37
N LEU A 96 -5.93 5.07 -9.54
CA LEU A 96 -5.27 5.18 -10.84
C LEU A 96 -5.43 3.91 -11.69
N PHE A 97 -5.59 2.75 -11.06
CA PHE A 97 -5.78 1.48 -11.76
C PHE A 97 -7.15 1.36 -12.43
N LYS A 98 -8.22 1.97 -11.90
CA LYS A 98 -9.57 1.87 -12.49
C LYS A 98 -9.61 2.21 -13.98
N PRO A 99 -9.21 3.42 -14.42
CA PRO A 99 -9.23 3.78 -15.84
C PRO A 99 -8.31 2.91 -16.69
N ALA A 100 -7.18 2.43 -16.13
CA ALA A 100 -6.28 1.53 -16.84
C ALA A 100 -6.92 0.15 -17.07
N VAL A 101 -7.67 -0.37 -16.09
CA VAL A 101 -8.40 -1.64 -16.22
C VAL A 101 -9.56 -1.53 -17.22
N ASP A 102 -10.31 -0.43 -17.20
CA ASP A 102 -11.41 -0.22 -18.15
C ASP A 102 -10.90 -0.19 -19.60
N LEU A 103 -9.78 0.53 -19.85
CA LEU A 103 -9.13 0.56 -21.15
C LEU A 103 -8.54 -0.79 -21.56
N PHE A 104 -8.01 -1.56 -20.60
CA PHE A 104 -7.51 -2.92 -20.85
C PHE A 104 -8.64 -3.87 -21.26
N LEU A 105 -9.80 -3.81 -20.59
CA LEU A 105 -10.97 -4.61 -20.94
C LEU A 105 -11.49 -4.23 -22.34
N ALA A 106 -11.57 -2.94 -22.66
CA ALA A 106 -11.95 -2.48 -24.00
C ALA A 106 -10.96 -2.95 -25.09
N LEU A 107 -9.65 -2.91 -24.80
CA LEU A 107 -8.63 -3.41 -25.72
C LEU A 107 -8.70 -4.93 -25.90
N ALA A 108 -9.12 -5.69 -24.88
CA ALA A 108 -9.32 -7.13 -25.00
C ALA A 108 -10.44 -7.48 -25.99
N GLU A 109 -11.44 -6.61 -26.13
CA GLU A 109 -12.53 -6.76 -27.11
C GLU A 109 -12.11 -6.33 -28.53
N THR A 110 -11.22 -5.34 -28.65
CA THR A 110 -10.69 -4.84 -29.94
C THR A 110 -9.16 -4.67 -29.90
N PRO A 111 -8.38 -5.76 -30.07
CA PRO A 111 -6.92 -5.77 -29.83
C PRO A 111 -6.10 -4.93 -30.81
N ASP A 112 -6.61 -4.73 -32.03
CA ASP A 112 -5.88 -4.04 -33.12
C ASP A 112 -6.10 -2.52 -33.13
N ASP A 113 -6.83 -1.97 -32.15
CA ASP A 113 -7.09 -0.54 -32.05
C ASP A 113 -5.87 0.22 -31.49
N ALA A 114 -5.11 0.83 -32.39
CA ALA A 114 -3.94 1.63 -32.06
C ALA A 114 -4.26 2.85 -31.16
N SER A 115 -5.48 3.39 -31.24
CA SER A 115 -5.89 4.55 -30.44
C SER A 115 -6.18 4.16 -28.99
N LEU A 116 -6.84 3.01 -28.78
CA LEU A 116 -7.06 2.44 -27.45
C LEU A 116 -5.75 2.03 -26.79
N ASN A 117 -4.82 1.45 -27.55
CA ASN A 117 -3.50 1.09 -27.01
C ASN A 117 -2.69 2.31 -26.56
N ALA A 118 -2.76 3.42 -27.31
CA ALA A 118 -2.12 4.68 -26.92
C ALA A 118 -2.76 5.26 -25.64
N ALA A 119 -4.08 5.23 -25.54
CA ALA A 119 -4.81 5.68 -24.35
C ALA A 119 -4.49 4.83 -23.12
N TYR A 120 -4.43 3.50 -23.27
CA TYR A 120 -4.03 2.57 -22.20
C TYR A 120 -2.61 2.84 -21.70
N SER A 121 -1.66 3.01 -22.61
CA SER A 121 -0.26 3.34 -22.27
C SER A 121 -0.17 4.67 -21.50
N GLN A 122 -0.96 5.67 -21.88
CA GLN A 122 -1.01 6.96 -21.19
C GLN A 122 -1.64 6.83 -19.79
N ALA A 123 -2.67 6.01 -19.63
CA ALA A 123 -3.33 5.74 -18.36
C ALA A 123 -2.44 4.97 -17.36
N LEU A 124 -1.50 4.16 -17.85
CA LEU A 124 -0.53 3.45 -17.00
C LEU A 124 0.60 4.35 -16.46
N SER A 125 0.94 5.44 -17.15
CA SER A 125 2.02 6.35 -16.73
C SER A 125 1.94 6.77 -15.24
N PRO A 126 0.81 7.28 -14.72
CA PRO A 126 0.70 7.63 -13.30
C PRO A 126 0.77 6.42 -12.37
N VAL A 127 0.32 5.24 -12.82
CA VAL A 127 0.41 3.98 -12.06
C VAL A 127 1.88 3.61 -11.81
N TYR A 128 2.73 3.69 -12.84
CA TYR A 128 4.16 3.43 -12.70
C TYR A 128 4.83 4.36 -11.70
N ILE A 129 4.49 5.65 -11.72
CA ILE A 129 5.03 6.64 -10.78
C ILE A 129 4.63 6.30 -9.34
N ALA A 130 3.37 5.90 -9.11
CA ALA A 130 2.90 5.49 -7.80
C ALA A 130 3.64 4.24 -7.28
N VAL A 131 3.87 3.25 -8.14
CA VAL A 131 4.65 2.04 -7.79
C VAL A 131 6.11 2.40 -7.45
N LEU A 132 6.74 3.26 -8.25
CA LEU A 132 8.10 3.74 -7.96
C LEU A 132 8.17 4.50 -6.64
N ALA A 133 7.16 5.30 -6.32
CA ALA A 133 7.06 5.97 -5.03
C ALA A 133 6.98 4.96 -3.87
N ILE A 134 6.19 3.89 -3.99
CA ILE A 134 6.14 2.81 -2.99
C ILE A 134 7.53 2.20 -2.79
N TYR A 135 8.24 1.88 -3.86
CA TYR A 135 9.60 1.34 -3.75
C TYR A 135 10.58 2.33 -3.11
N ALA A 136 10.52 3.60 -3.48
CA ALA A 136 11.35 4.64 -2.88
C ALA A 136 11.10 4.76 -1.37
N PHE A 137 9.83 4.82 -0.94
CA PHE A 137 9.49 4.87 0.48
C PHE A 137 9.86 3.58 1.22
N ALA A 138 9.73 2.42 0.59
CA ALA A 138 10.16 1.16 1.18
C ALA A 138 11.68 1.13 1.41
N LEU A 139 12.47 1.65 0.46
CA LEU A 139 13.93 1.77 0.60
C LEU A 139 14.30 2.79 1.69
N ILE A 140 13.62 3.93 1.76
CA ILE A 140 13.80 4.91 2.83
C ILE A 140 13.50 4.26 4.19
N ALA A 141 12.36 3.59 4.31
CA ALA A 141 11.98 2.89 5.53
C ALA A 141 13.03 1.82 5.90
N ALA A 142 13.50 1.02 4.95
CA ALA A 142 14.51 -0.01 5.21
C ALA A 142 15.87 0.58 5.64
N GLY A 143 16.31 1.66 4.97
CA GLY A 143 17.61 2.30 5.21
C GLY A 143 17.67 3.13 6.50
N LEU A 144 16.55 3.72 6.92
CA LEU A 144 16.46 4.51 8.15
C LEU A 144 16.82 3.64 9.38
N GLY A 145 17.88 4.04 10.09
CA GLY A 145 18.40 3.34 11.27
C GLY A 145 19.43 2.24 10.97
N VAL A 146 19.74 1.97 9.70
CA VAL A 146 20.86 1.11 9.28
C VAL A 146 22.08 1.94 8.90
N VAL A 147 21.85 3.04 8.18
CA VAL A 147 22.89 4.02 7.84
C VAL A 147 23.08 4.94 9.04
N LYS A 148 24.28 4.94 9.62
CA LYS A 148 24.71 5.86 10.67
C LYS A 148 25.42 7.05 10.05
#